data_AF-M3FTM7-F1
#
_entry.id   AF-M3FTM7-F1
#
_cell.length_a   1.000
_cell.length_b   1.000
_cell.length_c   1.000
_cell.angle_alpha   90.00
_cell.angle_beta   90.00
_cell.angle_gamma   90.00
#
_symmetry.space_group_name_H-M   'P 1'
#
loop_
_entity.id
_entity.type
_entity.pdbx_description
1 polymer ?
#
loop_
_entity_poly.entity_id
_entity_poly.type
_entity_poly.pdbx_seq_one_letter_code
_entity_poly.pdbx_strand_id
1 'polypeptide(L)'
;FSFFLFLIPYQKLEKLALIGIVLAIGLLILVFIPGIGKSVSTYYGRNFHRWIAIGPYQLQPSEVAKVAVLVYLASLFQKLKLEITLDYKKLLIPILLLLTVIVLILVEPAFGTTLEILFVILGFIFLFGFPFRNLLIAGIVSLPLIYILIDRVGYRKKRVEVWLDPYRYRFDEGHQLVTSFRAFLDGGWFGNKLASGYAHRYLTYSHTDFVLATFVEDFGFIGFMTFIFLVLLLLFRSFYLIQKVQDPFGFYLGAGILIVLGTQFIINMFVVTGIFPITGISLPFVSYGGSSILIVLISLGILVNITRKENLGL
;
A
#
# COMPACT_ATOMS: atom_id res chain seq x y z
N PHE A 1 5.10 -0.48 -19.89
CA PHE A 1 5.68 0.19 -18.70
C PHE A 1 6.63 -0.72 -17.93
N SER A 2 6.17 -1.87 -17.41
CA SER A 2 7.04 -2.85 -16.71
C SER A 2 8.27 -3.30 -17.54
N PHE A 3 8.07 -3.53 -18.84
CA PHE A 3 9.14 -3.92 -19.77
C PHE A 3 10.27 -2.89 -19.92
N PHE A 4 9.98 -1.59 -19.83
CA PHE A 4 11.01 -0.54 -19.97
C PHE A 4 11.85 -0.40 -18.70
N LEU A 5 11.24 -0.56 -17.53
CA LEU A 5 11.96 -0.51 -16.25
C LEU A 5 12.79 -1.76 -16.01
N PHE A 6 12.41 -2.89 -16.61
CA PHE A 6 13.27 -4.07 -16.69
C PHE A 6 14.59 -3.81 -17.43
N LEU A 7 14.66 -2.82 -18.32
CA LEU A 7 15.88 -2.51 -19.09
C LEU A 7 16.80 -1.51 -18.39
N ILE A 8 16.27 -0.73 -17.43
CA ILE A 8 17.05 0.28 -16.71
C ILE A 8 17.69 -0.39 -15.49
N PRO A 9 19.03 -0.32 -15.32
CA PRO A 9 19.68 -0.86 -14.14
C PRO A 9 19.11 -0.22 -12.87
N TYR A 10 18.60 -1.04 -11.95
CA TYR A 10 17.99 -0.56 -10.71
C TYR A 10 18.96 0.31 -9.88
N GLN A 11 20.28 0.13 -10.01
CA GLN A 11 21.29 0.95 -9.34
C GLN A 11 21.21 2.45 -9.71
N LYS A 12 20.64 2.80 -10.87
CA LYS A 12 20.41 4.22 -11.21
C LYS A 12 19.36 4.86 -10.30
N LEU A 13 18.41 4.07 -9.77
CA LEU A 13 17.39 4.56 -8.84
C LEU A 13 18.02 5.01 -7.52
N GLU A 14 19.11 4.38 -7.10
CA GLU A 14 19.84 4.75 -5.88
C GLU A 14 20.33 6.21 -5.94
N LYS A 15 20.91 6.61 -7.09
CA LYS A 15 21.40 7.98 -7.29
C LYS A 15 20.29 9.02 -7.30
N LEU A 16 19.09 8.58 -7.70
CA LEU A 16 17.89 9.41 -7.74
C LEU A 16 17.10 9.37 -6.42
N ALA A 17 17.52 8.62 -5.41
CA ALA A 17 16.76 8.41 -4.18
C ALA A 17 16.42 9.72 -3.45
N LEU A 18 17.42 10.59 -3.25
CA LEU A 18 17.22 11.88 -2.59
C LEU A 18 16.37 12.84 -3.43
N ILE A 19 16.63 12.90 -4.73
CA ILE A 19 15.85 13.74 -5.65
C ILE A 19 14.40 13.25 -5.70
N GLY A 20 14.20 11.94 -5.74
CA GLY A 20 12.89 11.31 -5.78
C GLY A 20 12.03 11.62 -4.56
N ILE A 21 12.60 11.54 -3.34
CA ILE A 21 11.84 11.88 -2.13
C ILE A 21 11.51 13.38 -2.05
N VAL A 22 12.43 14.25 -2.48
CA VAL A 22 12.17 15.71 -2.53
C VAL A 22 11.09 16.03 -3.57
N LEU A 23 11.12 15.42 -4.75
CA LEU A 23 10.08 15.58 -5.76
C LEU A 23 8.74 15.04 -5.27
N ALA A 24 8.72 13.91 -4.55
CA ALA A 24 7.51 13.37 -3.96
C ALA A 24 6.91 14.33 -2.92
N ILE A 25 7.73 14.92 -2.05
CA ILE A 25 7.29 15.97 -1.12
C ILE A 25 6.70 17.16 -1.90
N GLY A 26 7.36 17.60 -2.97
CA GLY A 26 6.85 18.66 -3.85
C GLY A 26 5.49 18.33 -4.46
N LEU A 27 5.29 17.10 -4.93
CA LEU A 27 4.01 16.63 -5.46
C LEU A 27 2.92 16.59 -4.39
N LEU A 28 3.23 16.10 -3.19
CA LEU A 28 2.30 16.07 -2.05
C LEU A 28 1.86 17.49 -1.63
N ILE A 29 2.78 18.47 -1.67
CA ILE A 29 2.43 19.87 -1.40
C ILE A 29 1.56 20.44 -2.52
N LEU A 30 1.89 20.11 -3.77
CA LEU A 30 1.23 20.64 -4.96
C LEU A 30 -0.25 20.22 -5.08
N VAL A 31 -0.65 19.11 -4.44
CA VAL A 31 -2.06 18.70 -4.30
C VAL A 31 -2.90 19.73 -3.55
N PHE A 32 -2.31 20.47 -2.60
CA PHE A 32 -3.03 21.46 -1.81
C PHE A 32 -3.14 22.83 -2.49
N ILE A 33 -2.49 23.03 -3.63
CA ILE A 33 -2.53 24.30 -4.37
C ILE A 33 -3.87 24.41 -5.10
N PRO A 34 -4.68 25.47 -4.81
CA PRO A 34 -5.94 25.70 -5.51
C PRO A 34 -5.74 25.80 -7.03
N GLY A 35 -6.56 25.09 -7.80
CA GLY A 35 -6.47 25.04 -9.26
C GLY A 35 -5.61 23.90 -9.82
N ILE A 36 -4.75 23.28 -9.01
CA ILE A 36 -3.94 22.12 -9.41
C ILE A 36 -4.50 20.83 -8.82
N GLY A 37 -4.78 20.83 -7.51
CA GLY A 37 -5.42 19.71 -6.84
C GLY A 37 -6.89 19.59 -7.22
N LYS A 38 -7.33 18.41 -7.64
CA LYS A 38 -8.76 18.09 -7.72
C LYS A 38 -9.26 17.68 -6.35
N SER A 39 -10.24 18.45 -5.85
CA SER A 39 -11.07 18.04 -4.74
C SER A 39 -12.14 17.07 -5.22
N VAL A 40 -12.22 15.89 -4.61
CA VAL A 40 -13.43 15.06 -4.72
C VAL A 40 -14.31 15.43 -3.54
N SER A 41 -15.49 15.95 -3.85
CA SER A 41 -16.54 16.16 -2.87
C SER A 41 -17.10 14.81 -2.47
N THR A 42 -17.07 14.51 -1.18
CA THR A 42 -17.76 13.34 -0.64
C THR A 42 -19.23 13.67 -0.43
N TYR A 43 -20.10 12.66 -0.37
CA TYR A 43 -21.54 12.79 -0.09
C TYR A 43 -21.87 13.64 1.16
N TYR A 44 -20.90 13.82 2.06
CA TYR A 44 -20.96 14.63 3.29
C TYR A 44 -20.37 16.05 3.18
N GLY A 45 -20.16 16.59 1.98
CA GLY A 45 -19.66 17.95 1.78
C GLY A 45 -18.18 18.15 2.13
N ARG A 46 -17.41 17.07 2.34
CA ARG A 46 -15.95 17.14 2.54
C ARG A 46 -15.21 17.08 1.21
N ASN A 47 -14.36 18.08 0.97
CA ASN A 47 -13.48 18.15 -0.19
C ASN A 47 -12.14 17.50 0.15
N PHE A 48 -11.82 16.37 -0.47
CA PHE A 48 -10.53 15.73 -0.34
C PHE A 48 -9.64 16.08 -1.53
N HIS A 49 -8.55 16.80 -1.29
CA HIS A 49 -7.50 17.03 -2.29
C HIS A 49 -6.55 15.83 -2.25
N ARG A 50 -6.64 14.95 -3.24
CA ARG A 50 -5.80 13.73 -3.34
C ARG A 50 -5.27 13.46 -4.74
N TRP A 51 -5.84 14.10 -5.75
CA TRP A 51 -5.55 13.81 -7.14
C TRP A 51 -5.07 15.05 -7.87
N ILE A 52 -4.06 14.89 -8.70
CA ILE A 52 -3.62 15.87 -9.68
C ILE A 52 -4.09 15.36 -11.05
N ALA A 53 -4.84 16.19 -11.77
CA ALA A 53 -5.23 15.86 -13.13
C ALA A 53 -4.10 16.23 -14.11
N ILE A 54 -3.65 15.25 -14.88
CA ILE A 54 -2.67 15.43 -15.96
C ILE A 54 -3.36 15.01 -17.26
N GLY A 55 -4.06 15.96 -17.90
CA GLY A 55 -4.92 15.68 -19.05
C GLY A 55 -6.06 14.70 -18.69
N PRO A 56 -6.21 13.56 -19.41
CA PRO A 56 -7.24 12.56 -19.11
C PRO A 56 -6.89 11.67 -17.89
N TYR A 57 -5.66 11.72 -17.40
CA TYR A 57 -5.18 10.86 -16.31
C TYR A 57 -5.29 11.57 -14.96
N GLN A 58 -5.51 10.76 -13.91
CA GLN A 58 -5.47 11.22 -12.52
C GLN A 58 -4.29 10.55 -11.82
N LEU A 59 -3.37 11.38 -11.31
CA LEU A 59 -2.22 10.91 -10.55
C LEU A 59 -2.49 11.18 -9.07
N GLN A 60 -2.22 10.18 -8.23
CA GLN A 60 -2.31 10.29 -6.79
C GLN A 60 -0.89 10.43 -6.21
N PRO A 61 -0.52 11.59 -5.65
CA PRO A 61 0.85 11.82 -5.17
C PRO A 61 1.27 10.90 -4.04
N SER A 62 0.37 10.50 -3.15
CA SER A 62 0.66 9.52 -2.10
C SER A 62 1.17 8.17 -2.65
N GLU A 63 0.69 7.77 -3.83
CA GLU A 63 1.13 6.53 -4.49
C GLU A 63 2.56 6.68 -5.07
N VAL A 64 2.88 7.86 -5.63
CA VAL A 64 4.25 8.17 -6.08
C VAL A 64 5.20 8.28 -4.90
N ALA A 65 4.77 8.93 -3.81
CA ALA A 65 5.56 9.12 -2.61
C ALA A 65 5.93 7.79 -1.95
N LYS A 66 5.05 6.80 -1.98
CA LYS A 66 5.35 5.45 -1.50
C LYS A 66 6.53 4.80 -2.24
N VAL A 67 6.57 4.90 -3.57
CA VAL A 67 7.71 4.40 -4.36
C VAL A 67 8.99 5.18 -4.05
N ALA A 68 8.90 6.50 -3.94
CA ALA A 68 10.04 7.35 -3.59
C ALA A 68 10.60 7.03 -2.19
N VAL A 69 9.73 6.82 -1.21
CA VAL A 69 10.11 6.38 0.16
C VAL A 69 10.79 5.04 0.13
N LEU A 70 10.30 4.09 -0.66
CA LEU A 70 10.88 2.75 -0.78
C LEU A 70 12.32 2.81 -1.34
N VAL A 71 12.53 3.57 -2.41
CA VAL A 71 13.87 3.81 -3.00
C VAL A 71 14.78 4.55 -2.02
N TYR A 72 14.25 5.55 -1.30
CA TYR A 72 14.99 6.32 -0.32
C TYR A 72 15.42 5.47 0.88
N LEU A 73 14.52 4.67 1.45
CA LEU A 73 14.81 3.75 2.53
C LEU A 73 15.84 2.69 2.10
N ALA A 74 15.70 2.15 0.88
CA ALA A 74 16.70 1.22 0.34
C ALA A 74 18.08 1.86 0.26
N SER A 75 18.18 3.10 -0.23
CA SER A 75 19.44 3.84 -0.31
C SER A 75 20.01 4.19 1.08
N LEU A 76 19.15 4.49 2.06
CA LEU A 76 19.54 4.81 3.42
C LEU A 76 20.07 3.59 4.17
N PHE A 77 19.30 2.50 4.20
CA PHE A 77 19.60 1.33 5.01
C PHE A 77 20.83 0.57 4.52
N GLN A 78 21.11 0.56 3.21
CA GLN A 78 22.38 0.01 2.72
C GLN A 78 23.58 0.82 3.24
N LYS A 79 23.47 2.15 3.35
CA LYS A 79 24.58 3.02 3.80
C LYS A 79 24.80 2.84 5.28
N LEU A 80 23.72 2.78 6.06
CA LEU A 80 23.78 2.51 7.49
C LEU A 80 24.40 1.15 7.80
N LYS A 81 24.16 0.14 6.98
CA LYS A 81 24.77 -1.20 7.17
C LYS A 81 26.27 -1.21 6.91
N LEU A 82 26.78 -0.27 6.11
CA LEU A 82 28.21 -0.10 5.83
C LEU A 82 28.93 0.77 6.87
N GLU A 83 28.21 1.53 7.71
CA GLU A 83 28.82 2.36 8.75
C GLU A 83 29.23 1.51 9.96
N ILE A 84 30.49 1.65 10.41
CA ILE A 84 31.04 0.93 11.57
C ILE A 84 30.44 1.45 12.89
N THR A 85 30.11 2.74 12.95
CA THR A 85 29.45 3.38 14.09
C THR A 85 28.30 4.24 13.60
N LEU A 86 27.12 4.09 14.23
CA LEU A 86 25.93 4.87 13.87
C LEU A 86 26.08 6.31 14.37
N ASP A 87 26.18 7.25 13.44
CA ASP A 87 26.11 8.68 13.77
C ASP A 87 24.65 9.16 13.75
N TYR A 88 24.07 9.31 14.95
CA TYR A 88 22.69 9.76 15.11
C TYR A 88 22.41 11.13 14.48
N LYS A 89 23.43 11.99 14.31
CA LYS A 89 23.25 13.29 13.64
C LYS A 89 22.98 13.12 12.15
N LYS A 90 23.59 12.13 11.51
CA LYS A 90 23.34 11.81 10.09
C LYS A 90 21.95 11.25 9.85
N LEU A 91 21.30 10.70 10.88
CA LEU A 91 19.93 10.19 10.81
C LEU A 91 18.86 11.30 10.91
N LEU A 92 19.21 12.50 11.35
CA LEU A 92 18.26 13.59 11.56
C LEU A 92 17.57 14.01 10.25
N ILE A 93 18.35 14.22 9.18
CA ILE A 93 17.80 14.62 7.87
C ILE A 93 16.90 13.51 7.28
N PRO A 94 17.33 12.24 7.22
CA PRO A 94 16.46 11.14 6.77
C PRO A 94 15.16 11.01 7.55
N ILE A 95 15.21 11.10 8.88
CA ILE A 95 14.02 11.03 9.72
C ILE A 95 13.08 12.19 9.42
N LEU A 96 13.62 13.41 9.27
CA LEU A 96 12.81 14.60 8.97
C LEU A 96 12.11 14.48 7.61
N LEU A 97 12.80 13.97 6.57
CA LEU A 97 12.22 13.76 5.25
C LEU A 97 11.09 12.72 5.30
N LEU A 98 11.30 11.58 5.96
CA LEU A 98 10.28 10.55 6.12
C LEU A 98 9.07 11.05 6.91
N LEU A 99 9.32 11.77 8.00
CA LEU A 99 8.26 12.37 8.83
C LEU A 99 7.46 13.40 8.03
N THR A 100 8.12 14.20 7.20
CA THR A 100 7.46 15.17 6.30
C THR A 100 6.52 14.46 5.33
N VAL A 101 6.97 13.37 4.69
CA VAL A 101 6.13 12.58 3.78
C VAL A 101 4.91 11.99 4.53
N ILE A 102 5.12 11.39 5.70
CA ILE A 102 4.03 10.80 6.50
C ILE A 102 3.00 11.86 6.91
N VAL A 103 3.46 13.02 7.38
CA VAL A 103 2.57 14.12 7.78
C VAL A 103 1.76 14.64 6.59
N LEU A 104 2.39 14.86 5.44
CA LEU A 104 1.69 15.34 4.25
C LEU A 104 0.61 14.34 3.77
N ILE A 105 0.92 13.04 3.76
CA ILE A 105 -0.05 11.99 3.38
C ILE A 105 -1.21 11.91 4.40
N LEU A 106 -0.92 12.10 5.69
CA LEU A 106 -1.96 12.17 6.72
C LEU A 106 -2.90 13.38 6.54
N VAL A 107 -2.38 14.49 6.02
CA VAL A 107 -3.14 15.70 5.68
C VAL A 107 -3.91 15.54 4.37
N GLU A 108 -3.52 14.63 3.47
CA GLU A 108 -4.29 14.17 2.28
C GLU A 108 -5.43 13.18 2.63
N PRO A 109 -5.91 13.17 3.87
CA PRO A 109 -6.50 12.02 4.58
C PRO A 109 -6.22 10.60 4.05
N ALA A 110 -5.03 10.29 3.52
CA ALA A 110 -4.72 8.98 2.92
C ALA A 110 -4.24 7.98 3.98
N PHE A 111 -5.15 7.55 4.85
CA PHE A 111 -4.83 6.70 6.00
C PHE A 111 -4.26 5.33 5.62
N GLY A 112 -4.83 4.67 4.61
CA GLY A 112 -4.32 3.38 4.11
C GLY A 112 -2.87 3.47 3.65
N THR A 113 -2.53 4.46 2.82
CA THR A 113 -1.15 4.69 2.35
C THR A 113 -0.21 5.05 3.50
N THR A 114 -0.69 5.76 4.52
CA THR A 114 0.12 6.06 5.72
C THR A 114 0.49 4.78 6.46
N LEU A 115 -0.48 3.90 6.72
CA LEU A 115 -0.24 2.62 7.38
C LEU A 115 0.74 1.76 6.58
N GLU A 116 0.57 1.73 5.27
CA GLU A 116 1.45 1.00 4.37
C GLU A 116 2.91 1.47 4.46
N ILE A 117 3.16 2.79 4.43
CA ILE A 117 4.50 3.36 4.60
C ILE A 117 5.09 3.03 5.98
N LEU A 118 4.27 3.05 7.04
CA LEU A 118 4.72 2.65 8.38
C LEU A 118 5.13 1.17 8.43
N PHE A 119 4.36 0.27 7.81
CA PHE A 119 4.75 -1.14 7.70
C PHE A 119 6.06 -1.32 6.92
N VAL A 120 6.26 -0.55 5.85
CA VAL A 120 7.54 -0.55 5.12
C VAL A 120 8.68 -0.11 6.03
N ILE A 121 8.56 1.02 6.74
CA ILE A 121 9.60 1.50 7.67
C ILE A 121 9.91 0.45 8.74
N LEU A 122 8.89 -0.14 9.37
CA LEU A 122 9.06 -1.20 10.37
C LEU A 122 9.75 -2.44 9.78
N GLY A 123 9.39 -2.83 8.55
CA GLY A 123 10.02 -3.94 7.85
C GLY A 123 11.50 -3.67 7.57
N PHE A 124 11.88 -2.45 7.18
CA PHE A 124 13.28 -2.07 7.00
C PHE A 124 14.07 -2.08 8.30
N ILE A 125 13.49 -1.57 9.39
CA ILE A 125 14.11 -1.61 10.73
C ILE A 125 14.31 -3.07 11.19
N PHE A 126 13.33 -3.94 10.94
CA PHE A 126 13.46 -5.37 11.20
C PHE A 126 14.60 -6.00 10.38
N LEU A 127 14.67 -5.72 9.07
CA LEU A 127 15.73 -6.22 8.18
C LEU A 127 17.12 -5.66 8.52
N PHE A 128 17.19 -4.52 9.19
CA PHE A 128 18.44 -3.97 9.72
C PHE A 128 18.98 -4.77 10.93
N GLY A 129 18.19 -5.69 11.48
CA GLY A 129 18.56 -6.54 12.61
C GLY A 129 18.02 -6.05 13.96
N PHE A 130 17.11 -5.08 13.97
CA PHE A 130 16.47 -4.67 15.21
C PHE A 130 15.54 -5.78 15.74
N PRO A 131 15.61 -6.15 17.02
CA PRO A 131 14.89 -7.31 17.55
C PRO A 131 13.38 -7.12 17.42
N PHE A 132 12.70 -8.13 16.86
CA PHE A 132 11.26 -8.12 16.63
C PHE A 132 10.45 -7.83 17.92
N ARG A 133 10.91 -8.34 19.06
CA ARG A 133 10.31 -8.06 20.38
C ARG A 133 10.21 -6.55 20.66
N ASN A 134 11.24 -5.79 20.32
CA ASN A 134 11.26 -4.35 20.57
C ASN A 134 10.33 -3.61 19.60
N LEU A 135 10.18 -4.09 18.36
CA LEU A 135 9.17 -3.58 17.42
C LEU A 135 7.76 -3.82 17.93
N LEU A 136 7.49 -5.02 18.49
CA LEU A 136 6.21 -5.32 19.13
C LEU A 136 5.93 -4.40 20.33
N ILE A 137 6.93 -4.19 21.18
CA ILE A 137 6.81 -3.26 22.33
C ILE A 137 6.52 -1.85 21.83
N ALA A 138 7.25 -1.35 20.83
CA ALA A 138 7.01 -0.03 20.25
C ALA A 138 5.60 0.09 19.67
N GLY A 139 5.11 -0.96 18.99
CA GLY A 139 3.74 -1.04 18.50
C GLY A 139 2.71 -0.95 19.63
N ILE A 140 2.86 -1.74 20.69
CA ILE A 140 1.96 -1.73 21.86
C ILE A 140 1.99 -0.36 22.56
N VAL A 141 3.18 0.20 22.79
CA VAL A 141 3.35 1.51 23.42
C VAL A 141 2.74 2.64 22.57
N SER A 142 2.64 2.46 21.25
CA SER A 142 1.99 3.44 20.36
C SER A 142 0.46 3.39 20.36
N LEU A 143 -0.17 2.34 20.90
CA LEU A 143 -1.64 2.17 20.90
C LEU A 143 -2.42 3.34 21.53
N PRO A 144 -2.01 3.92 22.68
CA PRO A 144 -2.70 5.07 23.25
C PRO A 144 -2.68 6.30 22.32
N LEU A 145 -1.55 6.53 21.64
CA LEU A 145 -1.44 7.63 20.68
C LEU A 145 -2.32 7.38 19.46
N ILE A 146 -2.33 6.15 18.93
CA ILE A 146 -3.22 5.76 17.82
C ILE A 146 -4.68 5.96 18.21
N TYR A 147 -5.08 5.54 19.41
CA TYR A 147 -6.43 5.75 19.92
C TYR A 147 -6.81 7.24 19.96
N ILE A 148 -5.94 8.10 20.50
CA ILE A 148 -6.17 9.56 20.51
C ILE A 148 -6.29 10.12 19.08
N LEU A 149 -5.42 9.69 18.16
CA LEU A 149 -5.45 10.13 16.76
C LEU A 149 -6.71 9.69 15.99
N ILE A 150 -7.33 8.59 16.41
CA ILE A 150 -8.60 8.10 15.87
C ILE A 150 -9.77 8.88 16.49
N ASP A 151 -9.83 8.97 17.82
CA ASP A 151 -10.96 9.58 18.53
C ASP A 151 -11.09 11.08 18.25
N ARG A 152 -9.97 11.80 18.15
CA ARG A 152 -9.95 13.25 17.90
C ARG A 152 -10.38 13.65 16.48
N VAL A 153 -10.40 12.71 15.54
CA VAL A 153 -10.68 12.99 14.13
C VAL A 153 -11.96 12.29 13.72
N GLY A 154 -13.06 13.05 13.59
CA GLY A 154 -14.41 12.51 13.44
C GLY A 154 -14.59 11.45 12.33
N TYR A 155 -13.91 11.58 11.18
CA TYR A 155 -14.01 10.56 10.12
C TYR A 155 -13.29 9.24 10.49
N ARG A 156 -12.20 9.30 11.25
CA ARG A 156 -11.44 8.10 11.66
C ARG A 156 -12.22 7.33 12.71
N LYS A 157 -12.77 8.04 13.69
CA LYS A 157 -13.69 7.48 14.69
C LYS A 157 -14.89 6.82 14.01
N LYS A 158 -15.52 7.51 13.07
CA LYS A 158 -16.69 6.98 12.34
C LYS A 158 -16.38 5.66 11.62
N ARG A 159 -15.21 5.55 10.96
CA ARG A 159 -14.78 4.29 10.33
C ARG A 159 -14.66 3.13 11.32
N VAL A 160 -14.19 3.39 12.54
CA VAL A 160 -14.09 2.35 13.59
C VAL A 160 -15.48 1.97 14.09
N GLU A 161 -16.37 2.93 14.33
CA GLU A 161 -17.76 2.66 14.72
C GLU A 161 -18.52 1.84 13.66
N VAL A 162 -18.35 2.19 12.39
CA VAL A 162 -18.94 1.48 11.25
C VAL A 162 -18.35 0.08 11.11
N TRP A 163 -17.06 -0.10 11.36
CA TRP A 163 -16.42 -1.40 11.34
C TRP A 163 -16.91 -2.32 12.47
N LEU A 164 -17.13 -1.77 13.67
CA LEU A 164 -17.63 -2.54 14.82
C LEU A 164 -19.09 -2.98 14.67
N ASP A 165 -19.94 -2.16 14.02
CA ASP A 165 -21.34 -2.48 13.74
C ASP A 165 -21.75 -2.03 12.32
N PRO A 166 -21.33 -2.76 11.27
CA PRO A 166 -21.57 -2.35 9.89
C PRO A 166 -23.05 -2.45 9.50
N TYR A 167 -23.81 -3.34 10.14
CA TYR A 167 -25.22 -3.55 9.85
C TYR A 167 -26.08 -2.37 10.31
N ARG A 168 -25.74 -1.74 11.44
CA ARG A 168 -26.39 -0.50 11.89
C ARG A 168 -26.23 0.64 10.88
N TYR A 169 -25.13 0.67 10.14
CA TYR A 169 -24.82 1.68 9.12
C TYR A 169 -24.95 1.16 7.69
N ARG A 170 -25.73 0.09 7.45
CA ARG A 170 -25.83 -0.60 6.15
C ARG A 170 -26.32 0.27 4.98
N PHE A 171 -27.02 1.36 5.26
CA PHE A 171 -27.53 2.30 4.24
C PHE A 171 -26.60 3.50 4.01
N ASP A 172 -25.43 3.51 4.65
CA ASP A 172 -24.45 4.58 4.63
C ASP A 172 -23.02 3.99 4.51
N GLU A 173 -22.05 4.43 5.31
CA GLU A 173 -20.64 4.00 5.23
C GLU A 173 -20.45 2.49 5.45
N GLY A 174 -21.39 1.81 6.12
CA GLY A 174 -21.37 0.36 6.33
C GLY A 174 -21.79 -0.47 5.11
N HIS A 175 -22.39 0.17 4.10
CA HIS A 175 -22.93 -0.48 2.90
C HIS A 175 -21.89 -1.37 2.19
N GLN A 176 -20.66 -0.87 2.05
CA GLN A 176 -19.59 -1.57 1.35
C GLN A 176 -19.22 -2.89 2.04
N LEU A 177 -19.10 -2.85 3.36
CA LEU A 177 -18.71 -4.01 4.16
C LEU A 177 -19.86 -5.04 4.26
N VAL A 178 -21.10 -4.60 4.45
CA VAL A 178 -22.26 -5.50 4.45
C VAL A 178 -22.44 -6.17 3.09
N THR A 179 -22.26 -5.42 2.01
CA THR A 179 -22.35 -5.96 0.65
C THR A 179 -21.19 -6.91 0.33
N SER A 180 -19.99 -6.68 0.87
CA SER A 180 -18.89 -7.64 0.73
C SER A 180 -19.19 -8.95 1.45
N PHE A 181 -19.75 -8.91 2.66
CA PHE A 181 -20.17 -10.13 3.37
C PHE A 181 -21.22 -10.91 2.60
N ARG A 182 -22.18 -10.21 2.00
CA ARG A 182 -23.17 -10.83 1.11
C ARG A 182 -22.51 -11.45 -0.11
N ALA A 183 -21.54 -10.79 -0.74
CA ALA A 183 -20.82 -11.33 -1.90
C ALA A 183 -20.12 -12.67 -1.58
N PHE A 184 -19.52 -12.78 -0.39
CA PHE A 184 -18.93 -14.02 0.10
C PHE A 184 -19.98 -15.12 0.34
N LEU A 185 -21.15 -14.75 0.88
CA LEU A 185 -22.25 -15.68 1.09
C LEU A 185 -22.83 -16.18 -0.25
N ASP A 186 -23.16 -15.25 -1.14
CA ASP A 186 -23.79 -15.52 -2.44
C ASP A 186 -22.84 -16.32 -3.35
N GLY A 187 -21.51 -16.11 -3.26
CA GLY A 187 -20.52 -16.85 -4.04
C GLY A 187 -20.43 -18.34 -3.69
N GLY A 188 -20.81 -18.77 -2.49
CA GLY A 188 -20.76 -20.18 -2.08
C GLY A 188 -19.41 -20.85 -2.37
N TRP A 189 -19.43 -22.14 -2.75
CA TRP A 189 -18.20 -22.90 -3.04
C TRP A 189 -17.61 -22.64 -4.43
N PHE A 190 -18.47 -22.46 -5.44
CA PHE A 190 -18.10 -22.46 -6.86
C PHE A 190 -18.36 -21.13 -7.60
N GLY A 191 -18.98 -20.16 -6.93
CA GLY A 191 -19.29 -18.86 -7.51
C GLY A 191 -20.61 -18.84 -8.28
N ASN A 192 -20.91 -17.67 -8.83
CA ASN A 192 -22.08 -17.40 -9.64
C ASN A 192 -21.68 -17.09 -11.08
N LYS A 193 -22.68 -16.79 -11.92
CA LYS A 193 -22.43 -16.33 -13.28
C LYS A 193 -21.63 -15.01 -13.25
N LEU A 194 -20.53 -14.98 -14.01
CA LEU A 194 -19.60 -13.86 -14.10
C LEU A 194 -20.30 -12.50 -14.26
N ALA A 195 -19.87 -11.53 -13.46
CA ALA A 195 -20.31 -10.14 -13.52
C ALA A 195 -21.84 -9.92 -13.42
N SER A 196 -22.57 -10.89 -12.88
CA SER A 196 -24.03 -10.85 -12.82
C SER A 196 -24.60 -10.65 -11.41
N GLY A 197 -23.76 -10.89 -10.40
CA GLY A 197 -24.11 -10.90 -8.99
C GLY A 197 -24.52 -9.55 -8.41
N TYR A 198 -25.02 -9.58 -7.17
CA TYR A 198 -25.51 -8.41 -6.46
C TYR A 198 -24.36 -7.41 -6.19
N ALA A 199 -23.18 -7.91 -5.83
CA ALA A 199 -22.05 -7.04 -5.53
C ALA A 199 -21.62 -6.24 -6.76
N HIS A 200 -21.60 -6.84 -7.96
CA HIS A 200 -21.28 -6.12 -9.20
C HIS A 200 -22.19 -4.92 -9.49
N ARG A 201 -23.45 -4.94 -9.03
CA ARG A 201 -24.44 -3.87 -9.30
C ARG A 201 -24.50 -2.81 -8.21
N TYR A 202 -24.31 -3.21 -6.96
CA TYR A 202 -24.62 -2.35 -5.82
C TYR A 202 -23.40 -1.97 -4.98
N LEU A 203 -22.31 -2.74 -5.03
CA LEU A 203 -21.11 -2.46 -4.25
C LEU A 203 -20.36 -1.24 -4.81
N THR A 204 -20.37 -0.15 -4.04
CA THR A 204 -19.56 1.03 -4.37
C THR A 204 -18.08 0.68 -4.31
N TYR A 205 -17.29 1.17 -5.27
CA TYR A 205 -15.86 0.85 -5.39
C TYR A 205 -15.57 -0.66 -5.52
N SER A 206 -16.52 -1.41 -6.08
CA SER A 206 -16.38 -2.84 -6.41
C SER A 206 -15.15 -3.10 -7.28
N HIS A 207 -14.83 -2.23 -8.22
CA HIS A 207 -13.69 -2.41 -9.11
C HIS A 207 -12.34 -2.00 -8.48
N THR A 208 -12.33 -1.31 -7.34
CA THR A 208 -11.09 -0.88 -6.69
C THR A 208 -10.83 -1.64 -5.38
N ASP A 209 -11.36 -1.16 -4.28
CA ASP A 209 -10.97 -1.57 -2.93
C ASP A 209 -11.64 -2.89 -2.52
N PHE A 210 -12.79 -3.20 -3.12
CA PHE A 210 -13.57 -4.40 -2.83
C PHE A 210 -13.62 -5.40 -4.00
N VAL A 211 -12.67 -5.32 -4.93
CA VAL A 211 -12.63 -6.22 -6.11
C VAL A 211 -12.55 -7.70 -5.74
N LEU A 212 -11.94 -8.00 -4.58
CA LEU A 212 -11.89 -9.35 -4.04
C LEU A 212 -13.29 -9.88 -3.69
N ALA A 213 -14.22 -9.02 -3.25
CA ALA A 213 -15.59 -9.43 -2.93
C ALA A 213 -16.34 -9.85 -4.19
N THR A 214 -16.27 -9.06 -5.26
CA THR A 214 -16.85 -9.42 -6.56
C THR A 214 -16.19 -10.65 -7.17
N PHE A 215 -14.88 -10.83 -6.96
CA PHE A 215 -14.17 -12.03 -7.40
C PHE A 215 -14.68 -13.28 -6.67
N VAL A 216 -14.90 -13.20 -5.34
CA VAL A 216 -15.47 -14.33 -4.58
C VAL A 216 -16.92 -14.60 -5.00
N GLU A 217 -17.72 -13.59 -5.31
CA GLU A 217 -19.08 -13.78 -5.82
C GLU A 217 -19.10 -14.56 -7.15
N ASP A 218 -18.13 -14.29 -8.02
CA ASP A 218 -18.00 -14.91 -9.35
C ASP A 218 -17.37 -16.30 -9.33
N PHE A 219 -16.35 -16.53 -8.49
CA PHE A 219 -15.54 -17.77 -8.52
C PHE A 219 -15.67 -18.63 -7.26
N GLY A 220 -16.43 -18.15 -6.27
CA GLY A 220 -16.67 -18.84 -5.00
C GLY A 220 -15.41 -19.02 -4.16
N PHE A 221 -15.56 -19.82 -3.11
CA PHE A 221 -14.49 -20.14 -2.18
C PHE A 221 -13.28 -20.82 -2.84
N ILE A 222 -13.49 -21.72 -3.81
CA ILE A 222 -12.39 -22.43 -4.49
C ILE A 222 -11.54 -21.45 -5.31
N GLY A 223 -12.17 -20.55 -6.06
CA GLY A 223 -11.47 -19.52 -6.80
C GLY A 223 -10.72 -18.57 -5.88
N PHE A 224 -11.35 -18.16 -4.78
CA PHE A 224 -10.72 -17.33 -3.76
C PHE A 224 -9.46 -17.97 -3.17
N MET A 225 -9.52 -19.25 -2.79
CA MET A 225 -8.37 -19.98 -2.25
C MET A 225 -7.26 -20.18 -3.30
N THR A 226 -7.63 -20.43 -4.55
CA THR A 226 -6.68 -20.55 -5.65
C THR A 226 -5.97 -19.22 -5.90
N PHE A 227 -6.70 -18.10 -5.87
CA PHE A 227 -6.13 -16.76 -6.00
C PHE A 227 -5.16 -16.44 -4.86
N ILE A 228 -5.54 -16.71 -3.60
CA ILE A 228 -4.66 -16.55 -2.45
C ILE A 228 -3.38 -17.39 -2.63
N PHE A 229 -3.53 -18.65 -3.00
CA PHE A 229 -2.40 -19.55 -3.22
C PHE A 229 -1.42 -18.99 -4.28
N LEU A 230 -1.92 -18.49 -5.41
CA LEU A 230 -1.08 -17.92 -6.46
C LEU A 230 -0.34 -16.66 -6.00
N VAL A 231 -1.01 -15.78 -5.25
CA VAL A 231 -0.35 -14.59 -4.70
C VAL A 231 0.71 -14.97 -3.67
N LEU A 232 0.41 -15.91 -2.77
CA LEU A 232 1.39 -16.40 -1.79
C LEU A 232 2.58 -17.09 -2.48
N LEU A 233 2.34 -17.86 -3.54
CA LEU A 233 3.40 -18.49 -4.33
C LEU A 233 4.32 -17.42 -4.97
N LEU A 234 3.74 -16.36 -5.53
CA LEU A 234 4.50 -15.24 -6.11
C LEU A 234 5.35 -14.53 -5.03
N LEU A 235 4.76 -14.22 -3.88
CA LEU A 235 5.46 -13.57 -2.76
C LEU A 235 6.58 -14.46 -2.22
N PHE A 236 6.31 -15.76 -2.02
CA PHE A 236 7.28 -16.74 -1.56
C PHE A 236 8.44 -16.91 -2.54
N ARG A 237 8.14 -17.02 -3.85
CA ARG A 237 9.19 -17.16 -4.86
C ARG A 237 10.06 -15.91 -4.94
N SER A 238 9.44 -14.72 -4.86
CA SER A 238 10.14 -13.44 -4.84
C SER A 238 11.05 -13.33 -3.61
N PHE A 239 10.55 -13.68 -2.42
CA PHE A 239 11.33 -13.74 -1.18
C PHE A 239 12.56 -14.63 -1.34
N TYR A 240 12.39 -15.85 -1.84
CA TYR A 240 13.48 -16.81 -2.03
C TYR A 240 14.56 -16.28 -2.98
N LEU A 241 14.19 -15.54 -4.04
CA LEU A 241 15.15 -14.93 -4.96
C LEU A 241 15.88 -13.74 -4.34
N ILE A 242 15.15 -12.86 -3.62
CA ILE A 242 15.75 -11.68 -2.96
C ILE A 242 16.83 -12.08 -1.96
N GLN A 243 16.65 -13.19 -1.23
CA GLN A 243 17.64 -13.68 -0.25
C GLN A 243 19.01 -14.00 -0.86
N LYS A 244 19.07 -14.27 -2.17
CA LYS A 244 20.31 -14.58 -2.88
C LYS A 244 21.00 -13.34 -3.46
N VAL A 245 20.34 -12.19 -3.42
CA VAL A 245 20.85 -10.93 -3.98
C VAL A 245 21.99 -10.41 -3.12
N GLN A 246 23.17 -10.30 -3.73
CA GLN A 246 24.38 -9.83 -3.04
C GLN A 246 24.47 -8.31 -2.95
N ASP A 247 23.84 -7.60 -3.89
CA ASP A 247 23.82 -6.13 -3.90
C ASP A 247 22.94 -5.59 -2.76
N PRO A 248 23.48 -4.81 -1.81
CA PRO A 248 22.72 -4.33 -0.65
C PRO A 248 21.52 -3.45 -1.02
N PHE A 249 21.67 -2.56 -2.00
CA PHE A 249 20.57 -1.72 -2.48
C PHE A 249 19.46 -2.58 -3.08
N GLY A 250 19.81 -3.51 -3.98
CA GLY A 250 18.89 -4.46 -4.59
C GLY A 250 18.16 -5.32 -3.57
N PHE A 251 18.85 -5.81 -2.55
CA PHE A 251 18.24 -6.56 -1.45
C PHE A 251 17.17 -5.73 -0.72
N TYR A 252 17.52 -4.54 -0.23
CA TYR A 252 16.58 -3.69 0.50
C TYR A 252 15.42 -3.19 -0.37
N LEU A 253 15.69 -2.83 -1.62
CA LEU A 253 14.66 -2.39 -2.58
C LEU A 253 13.70 -3.53 -2.91
N GLY A 254 14.21 -4.73 -3.19
CA GLY A 254 13.40 -5.92 -3.47
C GLY A 254 12.57 -6.34 -2.25
N ALA A 255 13.17 -6.35 -1.06
CA ALA A 255 12.48 -6.64 0.19
C ALA A 255 11.38 -5.60 0.49
N GLY A 256 11.65 -4.32 0.25
CA GLY A 256 10.67 -3.26 0.39
C GLY A 256 9.47 -3.43 -0.53
N ILE A 257 9.70 -3.77 -1.80
CA ILE A 257 8.63 -4.06 -2.77
C ILE A 257 7.79 -5.25 -2.30
N LEU A 258 8.45 -6.29 -1.79
CA LEU A 258 7.77 -7.47 -1.26
C LEU A 258 6.90 -7.13 -0.03
N ILE A 259 7.41 -6.30 0.88
CA ILE A 259 6.64 -5.82 2.05
C ILE A 259 5.41 -5.02 1.59
N VAL A 260 5.56 -4.12 0.62
CA VAL A 260 4.44 -3.37 0.03
C VAL A 260 3.38 -4.32 -0.53
N LEU A 261 3.76 -5.22 -1.44
CA LEU A 261 2.81 -6.14 -2.08
C LEU A 261 2.13 -7.06 -1.06
N GLY A 262 2.89 -7.61 -0.10
CA GLY A 262 2.36 -8.49 0.93
C GLY A 262 1.41 -7.77 1.89
N THR A 263 1.77 -6.57 2.35
CA THR A 263 0.92 -5.79 3.27
C THR A 263 -0.35 -5.29 2.60
N GLN A 264 -0.28 -4.82 1.34
CA GLN A 264 -1.48 -4.45 0.58
C GLN A 264 -2.43 -5.63 0.40
N PHE A 265 -1.89 -6.80 0.06
CA PHE A 265 -2.67 -8.02 -0.10
C PHE A 265 -3.36 -8.45 1.21
N ILE A 266 -2.61 -8.52 2.31
CA ILE A 266 -3.14 -8.92 3.63
C ILE A 266 -4.19 -7.92 4.12
N ILE A 267 -3.90 -6.62 4.08
CA ILE A 267 -4.81 -5.59 4.56
C ILE A 267 -6.09 -5.58 3.72
N ASN A 268 -6.00 -5.67 2.39
CA ASN A 268 -7.19 -5.71 1.54
C ASN A 268 -8.07 -6.93 1.86
N MET A 269 -7.46 -8.11 2.03
CA MET A 269 -8.19 -9.32 2.44
C MET A 269 -8.86 -9.16 3.81
N PHE A 270 -8.18 -8.55 4.79
CA PHE A 270 -8.76 -8.28 6.10
C PHE A 270 -9.89 -7.26 6.06
N VAL A 271 -9.81 -6.24 5.21
CA VAL A 271 -10.88 -5.26 5.03
C VAL A 271 -12.12 -5.90 4.44
N VAL A 272 -11.96 -6.66 3.36
CA VAL A 272 -13.09 -7.26 2.63
C VAL A 272 -13.81 -8.33 3.46
N THR A 273 -13.07 -9.02 4.35
CA THR A 273 -13.61 -10.02 5.30
C THR A 273 -14.06 -9.42 6.63
N GLY A 274 -13.87 -8.12 6.86
CA GLY A 274 -14.30 -7.44 8.08
C GLY A 274 -13.38 -7.62 9.29
N ILE A 275 -12.22 -8.25 9.13
CA ILE A 275 -11.19 -8.37 10.19
C ILE A 275 -10.57 -7.00 10.51
N PHE A 276 -10.50 -6.10 9.53
CA PHE A 276 -9.90 -4.77 9.68
C PHE A 276 -10.82 -3.67 9.14
N PRO A 277 -10.82 -2.43 9.70
CA PRO A 277 -11.66 -1.34 9.20
C PRO A 277 -11.25 -0.89 7.80
N ILE A 278 -12.19 -0.32 7.05
CA ILE A 278 -12.00 0.12 5.67
C ILE A 278 -10.84 1.12 5.56
N THR A 279 -9.77 0.72 4.88
CA THR A 279 -8.52 1.51 4.74
C THR A 279 -8.42 2.30 3.43
N GLY A 280 -9.03 1.79 2.35
CA GLY A 280 -8.89 2.33 0.99
C GLY A 280 -7.60 1.90 0.28
N ILE A 281 -7.06 0.73 0.66
CA ILE A 281 -5.89 0.14 0.00
C ILE A 281 -6.37 -0.80 -1.10
N SER A 282 -5.92 -0.54 -2.32
CA SER A 282 -6.21 -1.36 -3.50
C SER A 282 -5.52 -2.72 -3.42
N LEU A 283 -6.21 -3.78 -3.85
CA LEU A 283 -5.63 -5.10 -4.03
C LEU A 283 -4.60 -5.08 -5.18
N PRO A 284 -3.34 -5.50 -4.96
CA PRO A 284 -2.36 -5.61 -6.04
C PRO A 284 -2.87 -6.51 -7.17
N PHE A 285 -2.44 -6.23 -8.42
CA PHE A 285 -2.74 -7.01 -9.64
C PHE A 285 -4.17 -6.95 -10.18
N VAL A 286 -5.18 -6.80 -9.31
CA VAL A 286 -6.60 -6.99 -9.70
C VAL A 286 -7.39 -5.68 -9.66
N SER A 287 -7.05 -4.78 -8.74
CA SER A 287 -7.80 -3.54 -8.50
C SER A 287 -7.66 -2.54 -9.67
N TYR A 288 -8.78 -1.98 -10.11
CA TYR A 288 -8.89 -0.96 -11.17
C TYR A 288 -8.52 0.44 -10.66
N GLY A 289 -7.36 0.57 -10.01
CA GLY A 289 -6.79 1.86 -9.62
C GLY A 289 -5.80 2.32 -10.69
N GLY A 290 -6.12 3.37 -11.45
CA GLY A 290 -5.29 3.83 -12.58
C GLY A 290 -3.82 4.07 -12.20
N SER A 291 -3.55 4.75 -11.09
CA SER A 291 -2.19 4.98 -10.56
C SER A 291 -1.60 3.73 -9.89
N SER A 292 -2.42 3.02 -9.10
CA SER A 292 -1.98 1.85 -8.32
C SER A 292 -1.50 0.70 -9.21
N ILE A 293 -2.24 0.36 -10.27
CA ILE A 293 -1.85 -0.74 -11.16
C ILE A 293 -0.55 -0.43 -11.90
N LEU A 294 -0.34 0.82 -12.30
CA LEU A 294 0.91 1.26 -12.91
C LEU A 294 2.07 1.09 -11.91
N ILE A 295 1.89 1.49 -10.66
CA ILE A 295 2.93 1.37 -9.62
C ILE A 295 3.23 -0.08 -9.27
N VAL A 296 2.22 -0.96 -9.22
CA VAL A 296 2.43 -2.40 -9.05
C VAL A 296 3.24 -2.95 -10.22
N LEU A 297 2.88 -2.62 -11.47
CA LEU A 297 3.61 -3.07 -12.66
C LEU A 297 5.05 -2.53 -12.72
N ILE A 298 5.27 -1.29 -12.29
CA ILE A 298 6.60 -0.68 -12.13
C ILE A 298 7.41 -1.44 -11.08
N SER A 299 6.82 -1.69 -9.91
CA SER A 299 7.47 -2.39 -8.80
C SER A 299 7.85 -3.81 -9.18
N LEU A 300 6.99 -4.53 -9.90
CA LEU A 300 7.32 -5.86 -10.44
C LEU A 300 8.44 -5.80 -11.48
N GLY A 301 8.45 -4.79 -12.34
CA GLY A 301 9.53 -4.60 -13.33
C GLY A 301 10.89 -4.41 -12.64
N ILE A 302 10.92 -3.61 -11.57
CA ILE A 302 12.11 -3.42 -10.72
C ILE A 302 12.48 -4.73 -10.03
N LEU A 303 11.52 -5.44 -9.44
CA LEU A 303 11.75 -6.71 -8.75
C LEU A 303 12.39 -7.75 -9.67
N VAL A 304 11.86 -7.89 -10.89
CA VAL A 304 12.42 -8.79 -11.90
C VAL A 304 13.82 -8.33 -12.33
N ASN A 305 14.08 -7.02 -12.47
CA ASN A 305 15.41 -6.50 -12.79
C ASN A 305 16.43 -6.84 -11.69
N ILE A 306 16.04 -6.75 -10.41
CA ILE A 306 16.87 -7.13 -9.25
C ILE A 306 17.15 -8.63 -9.26
N THR A 307 16.12 -9.47 -9.38
CA THR A 307 16.24 -10.93 -9.22
C THR A 307 16.69 -11.65 -10.48
N ARG A 308 16.94 -10.95 -11.59
CA ARG A 308 17.17 -11.55 -12.91
C ARG A 308 18.34 -12.52 -12.94
N LYS A 309 19.50 -12.13 -12.39
CA LYS A 309 20.71 -12.96 -12.38
C LYS A 309 20.46 -14.25 -11.57
N GLU A 310 19.87 -14.09 -10.40
CA GLU A 310 19.61 -15.15 -9.43
C GLU A 310 18.53 -16.11 -9.93
N ASN A 311 17.57 -15.61 -10.71
CA ASN A 311 16.55 -16.42 -11.38
C ASN A 311 17.11 -17.20 -12.59
N LEU A 312 18.14 -16.67 -13.25
CA LEU A 312 18.87 -17.35 -14.34
C LEU A 312 19.98 -18.28 -13.83
N GLY A 313 20.27 -18.27 -12.53
CA GLY A 313 21.37 -19.05 -11.94
C GLY A 313 22.76 -18.58 -12.36
N LEU A 314 22.88 -17.29 -12.73
CA LEU A 314 24.14 -16.62 -13.13
C LEU A 314 24.76 -15.90 -11.93
#